data_AF-A0A1M3N5X9-F1
#
_entry.id   AF-A0A1M3N5X9-F1
#
_cell.length_a   1.000
_cell.length_b   1.000
_cell.length_c   1.000
_cell.angle_alpha   90.00
_cell.angle_beta   90.00
_cell.angle_gamma   90.00
#
_symmetry.space_group_name_H-M   'P 1'
#
loop_
_entity.id
_entity.type
_entity.pdbx_description
1 polymer ?
#
loop_
_entity_poly.entity_id
_entity_poly.type
_entity_poly.pdbx_seq_one_letter_code
_entity_poly.pdbx_strand_id
1 'polypeptide(L)'
;MIRPLLALLLVVVPLACSGRQQANNAPSAAGAQASSAPGGAKSPQPSAASAVAVPDAAAPDAAAPAEPSPPPPPVTRTGKVWPFHAWDRAEAVTFNQFRMRPGAPLYAYDEKGWSPHLVDRKPITGAQAKTAVDLVDQTQGDVAVSKCPFPRHAVVLYEGEVPVASINVCFSCGDILLWPRWSPAPDWEKMTKKQLAEHELHQKKQLVMYDKAFPRWKELFRDGIRFPIDEGYDH
;
A
#
# COMPACT_ATOMS: atom_id res chain seq x y z
N MET A 1 -42.09 -41.53 -32.96
CA MET A 1 -40.84 -41.69 -32.20
C MET A 1 -39.66 -41.70 -33.16
N ILE A 2 -39.03 -40.54 -33.43
CA ILE A 2 -37.73 -40.47 -34.14
C ILE A 2 -37.00 -39.23 -33.57
N ARG A 3 -35.85 -39.45 -32.92
CA ARG A 3 -34.93 -38.41 -32.43
C ARG A 3 -33.89 -38.09 -33.53
N PRO A 4 -33.50 -36.84 -33.77
CA PRO A 4 -32.27 -36.56 -34.49
C PRO A 4 -31.08 -36.46 -33.52
N LEU A 5 -30.00 -37.16 -33.86
CA LEU A 5 -28.68 -37.07 -33.22
C LEU A 5 -28.07 -35.69 -33.47
N LEU A 6 -27.58 -35.06 -32.40
CA LEU A 6 -26.70 -33.89 -32.46
C LEU A 6 -25.25 -34.41 -32.59
N ALA A 7 -24.57 -34.10 -33.70
CA ALA A 7 -23.15 -34.38 -33.88
C ALA A 7 -22.31 -33.24 -33.25
N LEU A 8 -21.54 -33.59 -32.23
CA LEU A 8 -20.61 -32.70 -31.53
C LEU A 8 -19.28 -32.67 -32.30
N LEU A 9 -18.93 -31.56 -32.91
CA LEU A 9 -17.63 -31.33 -33.55
C LEU A 9 -16.65 -30.78 -32.50
N LEU A 10 -15.76 -31.65 -32.01
CA LEU A 10 -14.61 -31.30 -31.18
C LEU A 10 -13.48 -30.82 -32.09
N VAL A 11 -13.14 -29.53 -32.01
CA VAL A 11 -11.92 -28.98 -32.61
C VAL A 11 -10.79 -29.15 -31.61
N VAL A 12 -9.86 -30.05 -31.93
CA VAL A 12 -8.58 -30.26 -31.24
C VAL A 12 -7.55 -29.33 -31.86
N VAL A 13 -7.01 -28.38 -31.10
CA VAL A 13 -5.86 -27.55 -31.50
C VAL A 13 -4.58 -28.21 -30.97
N PRO A 14 -3.59 -28.56 -31.81
CA PRO A 14 -2.33 -29.13 -31.34
C PRO A 14 -1.38 -28.05 -30.78
N LEU A 15 -0.88 -28.29 -29.57
CA LEU A 15 0.30 -27.64 -29.01
C LEU A 15 1.54 -28.14 -29.76
N ALA A 16 2.24 -27.26 -30.47
CA ALA A 16 3.57 -27.54 -31.01
C ALA A 16 4.62 -27.27 -29.94
N CYS A 17 5.17 -28.34 -29.36
CA CYS A 17 6.47 -28.34 -28.70
C CYS A 17 7.55 -28.31 -29.78
N SER A 18 8.50 -27.37 -29.69
CA SER A 18 9.77 -27.49 -30.38
C SER A 18 10.89 -27.07 -29.43
N GLY A 19 11.65 -28.06 -29.00
CA GLY A 19 12.87 -27.86 -28.23
C GLY A 19 14.11 -28.00 -29.10
N ARG A 20 15.23 -27.67 -28.45
CA ARG A 20 16.61 -28.12 -28.73
C ARG A 20 17.44 -27.21 -29.63
N GLN A 21 18.43 -26.53 -29.04
CA GLN A 21 19.82 -26.92 -29.23
C GLN A 21 20.76 -26.24 -28.22
N GLN A 22 21.57 -27.09 -27.59
CA GLN A 22 22.69 -26.79 -26.71
C GLN A 22 23.95 -27.15 -27.50
N ALA A 23 24.90 -26.23 -27.62
CA ALA A 23 26.27 -26.54 -28.03
C ALA A 23 27.23 -25.48 -27.49
N ASN A 24 28.04 -25.91 -26.52
CA ASN A 24 29.43 -25.60 -26.24
C ASN A 24 30.09 -24.41 -26.96
N ASN A 25 30.73 -23.53 -26.19
CA ASN A 25 32.19 -23.34 -26.24
C ASN A 25 32.66 -22.37 -25.15
N ALA A 26 33.56 -22.85 -24.28
CA ALA A 26 34.58 -22.03 -23.65
C ALA A 26 35.79 -21.97 -24.59
N PRO A 27 36.60 -20.89 -24.56
CA PRO A 27 37.87 -21.03 -23.86
C PRO A 27 38.23 -19.83 -22.98
N SER A 28 39.09 -20.16 -22.01
CA SER A 28 39.81 -19.28 -21.09
C SER A 28 40.92 -18.49 -21.80
N ALA A 29 41.18 -17.23 -21.39
CA ALA A 29 42.51 -16.74 -20.94
C ALA A 29 42.63 -15.19 -20.88
N ALA A 30 43.10 -14.74 -19.69
CA ALA A 30 44.21 -13.79 -19.44
C ALA A 30 44.05 -12.24 -19.48
N GLY A 31 44.59 -11.64 -18.40
CA GLY A 31 45.12 -10.27 -18.28
C GLY A 31 44.23 -9.34 -17.45
N ALA A 32 44.58 -8.77 -16.28
CA ALA A 32 45.85 -8.49 -15.62
C ALA A 32 45.61 -8.50 -14.08
N GLN A 33 46.40 -9.20 -13.27
CA GLN A 33 47.65 -8.76 -12.60
C GLN A 33 47.57 -7.44 -11.81
N ALA A 34 47.53 -7.56 -10.49
CA ALA A 34 48.34 -6.75 -9.57
C ALA A 34 48.78 -7.66 -8.41
N SER A 35 50.09 -7.75 -8.21
CA SER A 35 50.78 -8.68 -7.32
C SER A 35 51.24 -8.00 -6.03
N SER A 36 50.92 -8.63 -4.89
CA SER A 36 51.77 -8.96 -3.72
C SER A 36 52.99 -8.06 -3.38
N ALA A 37 53.06 -7.41 -2.21
CA ALA A 37 53.55 -7.92 -0.88
C ALA A 37 54.94 -7.28 -0.53
N PRO A 38 55.62 -7.52 0.64
CA PRO A 38 55.21 -7.76 2.05
C PRO A 38 56.05 -6.96 3.12
N GLY A 39 55.60 -6.98 4.40
CA GLY A 39 56.42 -7.33 5.59
C GLY A 39 57.31 -6.29 6.32
N GLY A 40 57.18 -6.22 7.67
CA GLY A 40 58.34 -6.13 8.58
C GLY A 40 58.50 -4.95 9.56
N ALA A 41 57.91 -5.07 10.75
CA ALA A 41 58.37 -4.67 12.10
C ALA A 41 59.13 -3.32 12.38
N LYS A 42 58.58 -2.50 13.29
CA LYS A 42 59.20 -2.12 14.59
C LYS A 42 58.29 -1.21 15.43
N SER A 43 58.20 -1.51 16.73
CA SER A 43 57.72 -0.61 17.79
C SER A 43 58.80 0.42 18.15
N PRO A 44 58.43 1.65 18.59
CA PRO A 44 58.57 1.98 20.02
C PRO A 44 57.47 2.91 20.58
N GLN A 45 57.11 2.72 21.86
CA GLN A 45 56.50 3.72 22.76
C GLN A 45 57.59 4.61 23.39
N PRO A 46 57.30 5.66 24.20
CA PRO A 46 56.09 6.50 24.37
C PRO A 46 56.42 8.02 24.33
N SER A 47 55.42 8.91 24.25
CA SER A 47 55.55 10.26 24.82
C SER A 47 54.18 10.89 25.10
N ALA A 48 54.04 11.44 26.30
CA ALA A 48 52.84 12.05 26.85
C ALA A 48 52.62 13.47 26.32
N ALA A 49 51.36 13.86 26.08
CA ALA A 49 50.86 15.22 26.35
C ALA A 49 49.32 15.31 26.20
N SER A 50 48.70 15.80 27.28
CA SER A 50 47.53 16.70 27.33
C SER A 50 46.14 16.23 26.89
N ALA A 51 45.39 15.86 27.93
CA ALA A 51 44.00 16.16 28.23
C ALA A 51 43.23 17.15 27.33
N VAL A 52 42.05 16.72 26.90
CA VAL A 52 40.82 17.53 26.95
C VAL A 52 39.67 16.62 27.38
N ALA A 53 39.05 16.94 28.51
CA ALA A 53 37.78 16.36 28.94
C ALA A 53 36.64 16.99 28.12
N VAL A 54 35.72 16.16 27.62
CA VAL A 54 34.43 16.60 27.07
C VAL A 54 33.35 15.83 27.82
N PRO A 55 32.32 16.51 28.35
CA PRO A 55 31.43 15.98 29.37
C PRO A 55 30.40 14.99 28.84
N ASP A 56 29.90 14.21 29.80
CA ASP A 56 28.72 13.36 29.79
C ASP A 56 27.58 13.92 28.92
N ALA A 57 27.18 13.18 27.89
CA ALA A 57 25.96 13.44 27.13
C ALA A 57 24.95 12.37 27.50
N ALA A 58 24.03 12.78 28.37
CA ALA A 58 22.88 12.03 28.84
C ALA A 58 22.15 11.34 27.67
N ALA A 59 21.72 10.10 27.93
CA ALA A 59 20.81 9.36 27.08
C ALA A 59 19.57 10.22 26.76
N PRO A 60 19.06 10.21 25.51
CA PRO A 60 17.84 10.92 25.19
C PRO A 60 16.68 10.29 25.97
N ASP A 61 16.04 11.13 26.79
CA ASP A 61 14.80 10.85 27.49
C ASP A 61 13.80 10.18 26.54
N ALA A 62 13.26 9.05 27.00
CA ALA A 62 12.13 8.42 26.36
C ALA A 62 10.96 9.40 26.39
N ALA A 63 10.59 9.93 25.21
CA ALA A 63 9.43 10.79 25.06
C ALA A 63 8.21 10.13 25.71
N ALA A 64 7.58 10.85 26.63
CA ALA A 64 6.34 10.43 27.27
C ALA A 64 5.29 10.06 26.20
N PRO A 65 4.46 9.03 26.44
CA PRO A 65 3.40 8.66 25.50
C PRO A 65 2.48 9.87 25.29
N ALA A 66 2.33 10.28 24.02
CA ALA A 66 1.40 11.33 23.64
C ALA A 66 0.01 10.99 24.21
N GLU A 67 -0.59 11.95 24.92
CA GLU A 67 -1.96 11.81 25.42
C GLU A 67 -2.91 11.45 24.26
N PRO A 68 -3.88 10.54 24.49
CA PRO A 68 -4.83 10.19 23.44
C PRO A 68 -5.65 11.42 23.04
N SER A 69 -5.48 11.85 21.79
CA SER A 69 -6.26 12.94 21.22
C SER A 69 -7.77 12.69 21.40
N PRO A 70 -8.57 13.72 21.71
CA PRO A 70 -10.01 13.56 21.87
C PRO A 70 -10.65 13.00 20.59
N PRO A 71 -11.71 12.18 20.72
CA PRO A 71 -12.39 11.63 19.55
C PRO A 71 -12.93 12.77 18.68
N PRO A 72 -12.87 12.63 17.35
CA PRO A 72 -13.24 13.70 16.45
C PRO A 72 -14.74 14.02 16.53
N PRO A 73 -15.15 15.28 16.25
CA PRO A 73 -16.56 15.64 16.23
C PRO A 73 -17.31 14.81 15.17
N PRO A 74 -18.53 14.35 15.46
CA PRO A 74 -19.31 13.56 14.52
C PRO A 74 -19.69 14.40 13.29
N VAL A 75 -19.33 13.89 12.10
CA VAL A 75 -19.70 14.51 10.82
C VAL A 75 -21.02 13.89 10.33
N THR A 76 -22.05 14.73 10.16
CA THR A 76 -23.36 14.30 9.63
C THR A 76 -23.28 14.15 8.11
N ARG A 77 -23.39 12.92 7.62
CA ARG A 77 -23.27 12.58 6.20
C ARG A 77 -24.64 12.59 5.51
N THR A 78 -24.81 13.42 4.49
CA THR A 78 -26.11 13.64 3.81
C THR A 78 -26.07 13.33 2.30
N GLY A 79 -24.88 13.07 1.74
CA GLY A 79 -24.71 12.77 0.32
C GLY A 79 -25.11 11.33 -0.04
N LYS A 80 -25.44 11.12 -1.33
CA LYS A 80 -25.72 9.80 -1.91
C LYS A 80 -24.49 9.14 -2.55
N VAL A 81 -23.45 9.92 -2.81
CA VAL A 81 -22.20 9.50 -3.45
C VAL A 81 -21.07 9.73 -2.45
N TRP A 82 -20.13 8.80 -2.40
CA TRP A 82 -18.94 8.89 -1.54
C TRP A 82 -18.15 10.17 -1.86
N PRO A 83 -17.63 10.95 -0.87
CA PRO A 83 -17.50 10.65 0.57
C PRO A 83 -18.75 10.92 1.42
N PHE A 84 -19.92 11.10 0.80
CA PHE A 84 -21.20 11.40 1.45
C PHE A 84 -21.23 12.74 2.21
N HIS A 85 -20.23 13.58 1.94
CA HIS A 85 -20.06 14.90 2.52
C HIS A 85 -19.38 15.84 1.52
N ALA A 86 -19.63 17.15 1.64
CA ALA A 86 -18.84 18.15 0.94
C ALA A 86 -17.39 18.16 1.47
N TRP A 87 -16.45 18.54 0.62
CA TRP A 87 -15.04 18.71 0.98
C TRP A 87 -14.46 19.88 0.17
N ASP A 88 -13.47 20.57 0.73
CA ASP A 88 -12.84 21.77 0.15
C ASP A 88 -11.31 21.65 0.01
N ARG A 89 -10.69 20.70 0.72
CA ARG A 89 -9.27 20.40 0.63
C ARG A 89 -8.99 18.91 0.81
N ALA A 90 -7.76 18.53 0.46
CA ALA A 90 -7.27 17.18 0.70
C ALA A 90 -5.77 17.17 0.98
N GLU A 91 -5.34 16.16 1.71
CA GLU A 91 -3.93 15.86 1.98
C GLU A 91 -3.62 14.44 1.56
N ALA A 92 -2.42 14.24 1.02
CA ALA A 92 -1.84 12.91 0.91
C ALA A 92 -1.00 12.64 2.15
N VAL A 93 -1.11 11.42 2.67
CA VAL A 93 -0.48 10.99 3.92
C VAL A 93 0.30 9.70 3.66
N THR A 94 1.46 9.58 4.30
CA THR A 94 2.11 8.28 4.51
C THR A 94 2.10 7.93 6.00
N PHE A 95 1.90 6.66 6.29
CA PHE A 95 1.78 6.15 7.64
C PHE A 95 2.24 4.68 7.69
N ASN A 96 2.47 4.15 8.88
CA ASN A 96 2.87 2.75 9.06
C ASN A 96 4.09 2.30 8.24
N GLN A 97 5.13 3.14 8.16
CA GLN A 97 6.40 2.82 7.49
C GLN A 97 7.28 1.87 8.31
N PHE A 98 6.66 0.82 8.86
CA PHE A 98 7.31 -0.26 9.60
C PHE A 98 6.79 -1.61 9.11
N ARG A 99 7.31 -2.72 9.64
CA ARG A 99 6.84 -4.07 9.26
C ARG A 99 5.47 -4.37 9.86
N MET A 100 4.61 -5.06 9.11
CA MET A 100 3.28 -5.43 9.59
C MET A 100 3.36 -6.10 10.96
N ARG A 101 2.56 -5.62 11.91
CA ARG A 101 2.47 -6.17 13.27
C ARG A 101 1.00 -6.24 13.72
N PRO A 102 0.66 -7.16 14.62
CA PRO A 102 -0.69 -7.22 15.19
C PRO A 102 -1.11 -5.88 15.78
N GLY A 103 -2.36 -5.49 15.51
CA GLY A 103 -2.94 -4.25 16.05
C GLY A 103 -2.47 -2.96 15.38
N ALA A 104 -1.71 -3.02 14.29
CA ALA A 104 -1.38 -1.80 13.54
C ALA A 104 -2.66 -1.14 12.96
N PRO A 105 -2.76 0.19 13.01
CA PRO A 105 -3.92 0.92 12.49
C PRO A 105 -4.01 0.75 10.97
N LEU A 106 -5.21 0.59 10.42
CA LEU A 106 -5.41 0.35 8.98
C LEU A 106 -5.71 1.61 8.19
N TYR A 107 -6.11 2.65 8.91
CA TYR A 107 -6.56 3.91 8.37
C TYR A 107 -5.62 5.00 8.85
N ALA A 108 -5.27 5.95 7.97
CA ALA A 108 -4.65 7.19 8.37
C ALA A 108 -5.60 8.00 9.27
N TYR A 109 -6.90 7.94 8.98
CA TYR A 109 -7.96 8.55 9.79
C TYR A 109 -9.26 7.73 9.73
N ASP A 110 -9.87 7.48 10.88
CA ASP A 110 -11.17 6.80 11.03
C ASP A 110 -12.01 7.37 12.19
N GLU A 111 -13.03 6.64 12.70
CA GLU A 111 -13.83 7.09 13.84
C GLU A 111 -13.03 7.32 15.13
N LYS A 112 -11.86 6.67 15.26
CA LYS A 112 -10.95 6.81 16.40
C LYS A 112 -10.00 7.99 16.23
N GLY A 113 -10.09 8.70 15.10
CA GLY A 113 -9.25 9.83 14.77
C GLY A 113 -8.01 9.43 13.95
N TRP A 114 -6.93 10.18 14.14
CA TRP A 114 -5.69 9.97 13.41
C TRP A 114 -4.94 8.72 13.87
N SER A 115 -4.33 8.02 12.91
CA SER A 115 -3.33 7.00 13.22
C SER A 115 -2.18 7.60 14.04
N PRO A 116 -1.70 6.93 15.10
CA PRO A 116 -0.53 7.36 15.87
C PRO A 116 0.79 7.21 15.11
N HIS A 117 0.76 6.70 13.86
CA HIS A 117 1.94 6.34 13.09
C HIS A 117 2.01 7.06 11.74
N LEU A 118 1.59 8.32 11.72
CA LEU A 118 1.81 9.19 10.57
C LEU A 118 3.29 9.50 10.41
N VAL A 119 3.74 9.53 9.17
CA VAL A 119 5.15 9.79 8.83
C VAL A 119 5.26 11.10 8.07
N ASP A 120 4.48 11.24 7.00
CA ASP A 120 4.46 12.46 6.19
C ASP A 120 3.02 12.83 5.82
N ARG A 121 2.78 14.12 5.67
CA ARG A 121 1.52 14.69 5.17
C ARG A 121 1.81 15.90 4.31
N LYS A 122 1.13 16.01 3.18
CA LYS A 122 1.20 17.21 2.35
C LYS A 122 -0.13 17.52 1.69
N PRO A 123 -0.46 18.81 1.51
CA PRO A 123 -1.59 19.22 0.69
C PRO A 123 -1.45 18.66 -0.73
N ILE A 124 -2.59 18.25 -1.31
CA ILE A 124 -2.68 17.89 -2.73
C ILE A 124 -3.64 18.83 -3.45
N THR A 125 -3.47 18.93 -4.76
CA THR A 125 -4.34 19.76 -5.59
C THR A 125 -5.77 19.19 -5.66
N GLY A 126 -6.75 20.06 -5.90
CA GLY A 126 -8.14 19.62 -6.11
C GLY A 126 -8.29 18.60 -7.25
N ALA A 127 -7.46 18.68 -8.30
CA ALA A 127 -7.45 17.72 -9.39
C ALA A 127 -6.93 16.33 -8.97
N GLN A 128 -5.89 16.28 -8.13
CA GLN A 128 -5.37 15.03 -7.56
C GLN A 128 -6.40 14.41 -6.60
N ALA A 129 -6.98 15.23 -5.72
CA ALA A 129 -8.04 14.81 -4.81
C ALA A 129 -9.24 14.25 -5.57
N LYS A 130 -9.72 14.96 -6.59
CA LYS A 130 -10.81 14.51 -7.45
C LYS A 130 -10.47 13.18 -8.14
N THR A 131 -9.25 13.02 -8.64
CA THR A 131 -8.81 11.75 -9.24
C THR A 131 -8.90 10.61 -8.24
N ALA A 132 -8.48 10.82 -6.98
CA ALA A 132 -8.61 9.83 -5.92
C ALA A 132 -10.09 9.45 -5.66
N VAL A 133 -10.99 10.44 -5.57
CA VAL A 133 -12.44 10.21 -5.41
C VAL A 133 -13.03 9.46 -6.59
N ASP A 134 -12.69 9.85 -7.83
CA ASP A 134 -13.20 9.22 -9.05
C ASP A 134 -12.75 7.75 -9.14
N LEU A 135 -11.55 7.41 -8.66
CA LEU A 135 -11.07 6.02 -8.60
C LEU A 135 -11.85 5.20 -7.57
N VAL A 136 -12.22 5.78 -6.44
CA VAL A 136 -13.09 5.12 -5.44
C VAL A 136 -14.50 4.91 -5.98
N ASP A 137 -15.06 5.90 -6.67
CA ASP A 137 -16.40 5.79 -7.26
C ASP A 137 -16.46 4.68 -8.32
N GLN A 138 -15.40 4.52 -9.12
CA GLN A 138 -15.28 3.45 -10.12
C GLN A 138 -15.28 2.03 -9.52
N THR A 139 -14.67 1.84 -8.35
CA THR A 139 -14.62 0.53 -7.67
C THR A 139 -15.77 0.30 -6.70
N GLN A 140 -16.51 1.37 -6.34
CA GLN A 140 -17.63 1.36 -5.40
C GLN A 140 -17.31 0.72 -4.05
N GLY A 141 -16.07 0.82 -3.56
CA GLY A 141 -15.77 0.36 -2.21
C GLY A 141 -14.37 -0.15 -1.95
N ASP A 142 -14.26 -0.73 -0.76
CA ASP A 142 -13.07 -1.42 -0.28
C ASP A 142 -12.81 -2.64 -1.16
N VAL A 143 -11.61 -2.75 -1.71
CA VAL A 143 -11.20 -3.97 -2.40
C VAL A 143 -10.16 -4.64 -1.51
N ALA A 144 -10.61 -5.65 -0.77
CA ALA A 144 -9.73 -6.58 -0.06
C ALA A 144 -9.28 -7.67 -1.05
N VAL A 145 -8.27 -7.36 -1.85
CA VAL A 145 -7.64 -8.28 -2.81
C VAL A 145 -6.82 -9.32 -2.05
N SER A 146 -6.27 -8.95 -0.90
CA SER A 146 -5.41 -9.80 -0.08
C SER A 146 -5.81 -9.79 1.40
N LYS A 147 -5.22 -10.70 2.19
CA LYS A 147 -5.31 -10.67 3.66
C LYS A 147 -4.28 -9.74 4.29
N CYS A 148 -3.73 -8.78 3.56
CA CYS A 148 -2.72 -7.85 4.05
C CYS A 148 -3.36 -6.49 4.32
N PRO A 149 -4.00 -6.29 5.49
CA PRO A 149 -4.50 -4.99 5.89
C PRO A 149 -3.31 -4.15 6.36
N PHE A 150 -2.42 -3.76 5.46
CA PHE A 150 -1.31 -2.88 5.83
C PHE A 150 -1.13 -1.73 4.83
N PRO A 151 -2.16 -0.86 4.67
CA PRO A 151 -1.98 0.36 3.90
C PRO A 151 -0.92 1.26 4.54
N ARG A 152 -0.18 1.96 3.69
CA ARG A 152 0.87 2.89 4.08
C ARG A 152 0.70 4.27 3.47
N HIS A 153 -0.25 4.42 2.56
CA HIS A 153 -0.52 5.64 1.82
C HIS A 153 -1.98 5.97 1.97
N ALA A 154 -2.32 7.25 2.09
CA ALA A 154 -3.70 7.67 2.13
C ALA A 154 -3.93 9.01 1.46
N VAL A 155 -5.16 9.25 1.04
CA VAL A 155 -5.72 10.57 0.74
C VAL A 155 -6.79 10.86 1.78
N VAL A 156 -6.64 11.96 2.52
CA VAL A 156 -7.62 12.42 3.51
C VAL A 156 -8.31 13.67 2.96
N LEU A 157 -9.64 13.64 2.92
CA LEU A 157 -10.49 14.75 2.48
C LEU A 157 -11.00 15.51 3.70
N TYR A 158 -11.12 16.83 3.57
CA TYR A 158 -11.56 17.70 4.65
C TYR A 158 -12.65 18.68 4.20
N GLU A 159 -13.43 19.14 5.16
CA GLU A 159 -14.20 20.38 5.10
C GLU A 159 -13.66 21.32 6.18
N GLY A 160 -13.05 22.43 5.77
CA GLY A 160 -12.26 23.26 6.68
C GLY A 160 -11.19 22.42 7.39
N GLU A 161 -11.19 22.42 8.72
CA GLU A 161 -10.22 21.66 9.53
C GLU A 161 -10.66 20.23 9.85
N VAL A 162 -11.85 19.80 9.43
CA VAL A 162 -12.45 18.53 9.84
C VAL A 162 -12.23 17.46 8.77
N PRO A 163 -11.54 16.34 9.07
CA PRO A 163 -11.43 15.24 8.13
C PRO A 163 -12.79 14.56 7.96
N VAL A 164 -13.27 14.46 6.73
CA VAL A 164 -14.59 13.88 6.39
C VAL A 164 -14.48 12.49 5.77
N ALA A 165 -13.33 12.18 5.16
CA ALA A 165 -13.05 10.88 4.57
C ALA A 165 -11.56 10.56 4.47
N SER A 166 -11.23 9.27 4.38
CA SER A 166 -9.89 8.72 4.21
C SER A 166 -9.93 7.59 3.20
N ILE A 167 -9.05 7.63 2.20
CA ILE A 167 -8.81 6.56 1.22
C ILE A 167 -7.43 6.01 1.49
N ASN A 168 -7.32 4.75 1.89
CA ASN A 168 -6.07 4.14 2.33
C ASN A 168 -5.68 3.07 1.33
N VAL A 169 -4.45 3.14 0.81
CA VAL A 169 -3.97 2.30 -0.28
C VAL A 169 -2.72 1.56 0.17
N CYS A 170 -2.70 0.25 -0.06
CA CYS A 170 -1.51 -0.58 0.08
C CYS A 170 -0.94 -0.93 -1.30
N PHE A 171 0.22 -0.37 -1.65
CA PHE A 171 0.85 -0.65 -2.94
C PHE A 171 1.53 -2.02 -3.03
N SER A 172 1.76 -2.69 -1.89
CA SER A 172 2.33 -4.04 -1.84
C SER A 172 1.30 -5.11 -2.22
N CYS A 173 0.08 -5.03 -1.68
CA CYS A 173 -0.93 -6.07 -1.88
C CYS A 173 -2.14 -5.64 -2.71
N GLY A 174 -2.32 -4.33 -2.93
CA GLY A 174 -3.44 -3.79 -3.66
C GLY A 174 -4.65 -3.38 -2.82
N ASP A 175 -4.63 -3.62 -1.52
CA ASP A 175 -5.82 -3.33 -0.71
C ASP A 175 -6.11 -1.83 -0.65
N ILE A 176 -7.39 -1.48 -0.87
CA ILE A 176 -7.92 -0.13 -0.74
C ILE A 176 -8.98 -0.16 0.35
N LEU A 177 -8.80 0.65 1.39
CA LEU A 177 -9.72 0.77 2.52
C LEU A 177 -10.25 2.21 2.63
N LEU A 178 -11.56 2.33 2.77
CA LEU A 178 -12.26 3.60 2.82
C LEU A 178 -12.83 3.85 4.21
N TRP A 179 -12.74 5.10 4.62
CA TRP A 179 -13.52 5.64 5.70
C TRP A 179 -14.20 6.93 5.21
N PRO A 180 -15.53 7.10 5.35
CA PRO A 180 -16.50 6.05 5.67
C PRO A 180 -16.53 4.98 4.58
N ARG A 181 -17.03 3.79 4.92
CA ARG A 181 -17.23 2.70 3.96
C ARG A 181 -18.40 3.00 3.02
N TRP A 182 -18.33 2.50 1.79
CA TRP A 182 -19.41 2.59 0.80
C TRP A 182 -20.67 1.83 1.23
N SER A 183 -20.47 0.68 1.86
CA SER A 183 -21.51 -0.19 2.39
C SER A 183 -21.07 -0.78 3.74
N PRO A 184 -22.02 -1.11 4.64
CA PRO A 184 -21.68 -1.79 5.88
C PRO A 184 -21.06 -3.17 5.59
N ALA A 185 -20.23 -3.64 6.53
CA ALA A 185 -19.73 -5.01 6.46
C ALA A 185 -20.89 -6.01 6.32
N PRO A 186 -20.79 -7.00 5.43
CA PRO A 186 -21.75 -8.09 5.38
C PRO A 186 -21.75 -8.87 6.69
N ASP A 187 -22.95 -9.19 7.20
CA ASP A 187 -23.14 -10.12 8.31
C ASP A 187 -23.14 -11.56 7.77
N TRP A 188 -21.96 -12.14 7.67
CA TRP A 188 -21.74 -13.47 7.05
C TRP A 188 -22.54 -14.58 7.71
N GLU A 189 -22.81 -14.49 9.02
CA GLU A 189 -23.53 -15.52 9.76
C GLU A 189 -25.03 -15.53 9.45
N LYS A 190 -25.58 -14.38 9.04
CA LYS A 190 -27.01 -14.21 8.74
C LYS A 190 -27.32 -14.22 7.25
N MET A 191 -26.32 -14.35 6.39
CA MET A 191 -26.53 -14.36 4.95
C MET A 191 -27.18 -15.65 4.47
N THR A 192 -28.28 -15.50 3.73
CA THR A 192 -28.84 -16.60 2.94
C THR A 192 -27.91 -16.96 1.78
N LYS A 193 -28.05 -18.18 1.24
CA LYS A 193 -27.29 -18.62 0.05
C LYS A 193 -27.44 -17.67 -1.14
N LYS A 194 -28.62 -17.07 -1.31
CA LYS A 194 -28.89 -16.09 -2.38
C LYS A 194 -28.07 -14.81 -2.16
N GLN A 195 -28.08 -14.27 -0.95
CA GLN A 195 -27.29 -13.08 -0.60
C GLN A 195 -25.79 -13.31 -0.76
N LEU A 196 -25.31 -14.51 -0.40
CA LEU A 196 -23.92 -14.89 -0.60
C LEU A 196 -23.54 -14.90 -2.10
N ALA A 197 -24.37 -15.53 -2.95
CA ALA A 197 -24.13 -15.55 -4.39
C ALA A 197 -24.18 -14.14 -5.04
N GLU A 198 -25.09 -13.29 -4.58
CA GLU A 198 -25.17 -11.88 -5.01
C GLU A 198 -23.94 -11.10 -4.58
N HIS A 199 -23.46 -11.31 -3.34
CA HIS A 199 -22.23 -10.70 -2.83
C HIS A 199 -21.00 -11.16 -3.63
N GLU A 200 -20.85 -12.46 -3.89
CA GLU A 200 -19.75 -12.99 -4.70
C GLU A 200 -19.77 -12.43 -6.13
N LEU A 201 -20.96 -12.31 -6.74
CA LEU A 201 -21.10 -11.71 -8.06
C LEU A 201 -20.73 -10.22 -8.05
N HIS A 202 -21.13 -9.49 -7.02
CA HIS A 202 -20.75 -8.09 -6.83
C HIS A 202 -19.24 -7.95 -6.67
N GLN A 203 -18.62 -8.75 -5.80
CA GLN A 203 -17.17 -8.75 -5.57
C GLN A 203 -16.39 -9.07 -6.86
N LYS A 204 -16.85 -10.06 -7.66
CA LYS A 204 -16.24 -10.35 -8.97
C LYS A 204 -16.28 -9.15 -9.91
N LYS A 205 -17.40 -8.42 -9.96
CA LYS A 205 -17.50 -7.20 -10.78
C LYS A 205 -16.57 -6.10 -10.26
N GLN A 206 -16.48 -5.92 -8.94
CA GLN A 206 -15.57 -4.95 -8.34
C GLN A 206 -14.11 -5.25 -8.67
N LEU A 207 -13.69 -6.53 -8.61
CA LEU A 207 -12.32 -6.93 -8.95
C LEU A 207 -11.95 -6.59 -10.40
N VAL A 208 -12.88 -6.74 -11.35
CA VAL A 208 -12.65 -6.35 -12.76
C VAL A 208 -12.45 -4.84 -12.92
N MET A 209 -13.19 -4.03 -12.14
CA MET A 209 -13.01 -2.57 -12.15
C MET A 209 -11.72 -2.17 -11.45
N TYR A 210 -11.38 -2.88 -10.37
CA TYR A 210 -10.16 -2.70 -9.61
C TYR A 210 -8.89 -2.94 -10.44
N ASP A 211 -8.85 -3.99 -11.26
CA ASP A 211 -7.71 -4.27 -12.15
C ASP A 211 -7.39 -3.10 -13.09
N LYS A 212 -8.41 -2.30 -13.45
CA LYS A 212 -8.25 -1.09 -14.25
C LYS A 212 -7.91 0.14 -13.42
N ALA A 213 -8.44 0.24 -12.20
CA ALA A 213 -8.27 1.40 -11.33
C ALA A 213 -6.92 1.40 -10.60
N PHE A 214 -6.41 0.24 -10.19
CA PHE A 214 -5.20 0.16 -9.37
C PHE A 214 -3.91 0.66 -10.05
N PRO A 215 -3.66 0.41 -11.34
CA PRO A 215 -2.54 1.04 -12.03
C PRO A 215 -2.59 2.58 -11.95
N ARG A 216 -3.79 3.16 -12.02
CA ARG A 216 -3.99 4.61 -11.91
C ARG A 216 -3.74 5.13 -10.50
N TRP A 217 -3.97 4.32 -9.47
CA TRP A 217 -3.55 4.65 -8.10
C TRP A 217 -2.02 4.78 -8.00
N LYS A 218 -1.28 3.86 -8.64
CA LYS A 218 0.19 3.92 -8.68
C LYS A 218 0.66 5.18 -9.40
N GLU A 219 0.09 5.48 -10.56
CA GLU A 219 0.38 6.71 -11.32
C GLU A 219 0.09 7.97 -10.50
N LEU A 220 -1.08 8.02 -9.85
CA LEU A 220 -1.45 9.15 -9.00
C LEU A 220 -0.44 9.39 -7.88
N PHE A 221 -0.03 8.34 -7.16
CA PHE A 221 0.89 8.49 -6.03
C PHE A 221 2.34 8.71 -6.45
N ARG A 222 2.84 7.95 -7.43
CA ARG A 222 4.22 8.03 -7.89
C ARG A 222 4.49 9.30 -8.70
N ASP A 223 3.65 9.57 -9.69
CA ASP A 223 3.92 10.60 -10.70
C ASP A 223 3.23 11.92 -10.35
N GLY A 224 2.00 11.84 -9.83
CA GLY A 224 1.20 13.00 -9.44
C GLY A 224 1.62 13.58 -8.08
N ILE A 225 1.37 12.83 -7.01
CA ILE A 225 1.61 13.24 -5.63
C ILE A 225 3.10 13.21 -5.31
N ARG A 226 3.86 12.29 -5.94
CA ARG A 226 5.27 12.03 -5.67
C ARG A 226 5.50 11.58 -4.23
N PHE A 227 4.81 10.53 -3.82
CA PHE A 227 5.22 9.73 -2.68
C PHE A 227 5.93 8.46 -3.16
N PRO A 228 6.93 7.98 -2.41
CA PRO A 228 7.56 6.71 -2.70
C PRO A 228 6.54 5.59 -2.50
N ILE A 229 6.32 4.76 -3.53
CA ILE A 229 5.41 3.60 -3.48
C ILE A 229 6.14 2.26 -3.65
N ASP A 230 7.39 2.28 -4.13
CA ASP A 230 8.18 1.10 -4.51
C ASP A 230 9.35 0.83 -3.55
N GLU A 231 9.35 1.44 -2.35
CA GLU A 231 10.34 1.08 -1.34
C GLU A 231 10.19 -0.41 -1.02
N GLY A 232 11.29 -1.16 -1.19
CA GLY A 232 11.37 -2.59 -0.94
C GLY A 232 11.14 -2.88 0.54
N TYR A 233 9.88 -3.01 0.93
CA TYR A 233 9.53 -3.53 2.23
C TYR A 233 9.58 -5.05 2.13
N ASP A 234 10.80 -5.58 2.20
CA ASP A 234 11.09 -7.01 2.12
C ASP A 234 10.10 -7.81 2.99
N HIS A 235 9.42 -8.74 2.32
CA HIS A 235 8.51 -9.72 2.91
C HIS A 235 9.27 -10.76 3.74
#